data_AF-A0A957NMA3-F1
#
_entry.id   AF-A0A957NMA3-F1
#
_cell.length_a   1.000
_cell.length_b   1.000
_cell.length_c   1.000
_cell.angle_alpha   90.00
_cell.angle_beta   90.00
_cell.angle_gamma   90.00
#
_symmetry.space_group_name_H-M   'P 1'
#
loop_
_entity.id
_entity.type
_entity.pdbx_description
1 polymer ?
#
loop_
_entity_poly.entity_id
_entity_poly.type
_entity_poly.pdbx_seq_one_letter_code
_entity_poly.pdbx_strand_id
1 'polypeptide(L)'
;LTRQFDLTAVQPGDSIEMEIAMWFNIETDYDYGYVVVSSDGEKWTILPGQQTTTDNPSGNSFGDAYTDVSRGSGGAPVWITESFDLSEYAGEEIYVRLEYVTDEAVNEPGWFVDDVRIDAIDYAADFEDGPDGWESEGWLLTNGQLTQGWLVQVLELENNILSAVRRPEVDANGHATIDVTGLGGGKTAVLAISGLAPVTTETANYSFEIETR
;
A
#
# COMPACT_ATOMS: atom_id res chain seq x y z
N LEU A 1 10.62 5.76 2.11
CA LEU A 1 10.12 6.63 3.20
C LEU A 1 11.32 6.98 4.07
N THR A 2 11.70 8.25 4.23
CA THR A 2 12.94 8.63 4.94
C THR A 2 12.71 9.67 6.02
N ARG A 3 13.40 9.54 7.16
CA ARG A 3 13.39 10.52 8.26
C ARG A 3 14.78 10.64 8.87
N GLN A 4 15.14 11.87 9.22
CA GLN A 4 16.34 12.15 10.00
C GLN A 4 16.02 12.20 11.50
N PHE A 5 16.81 11.54 12.33
CA PHE A 5 16.72 11.58 13.78
C PHE A 5 17.98 12.20 14.39
N ASP A 6 17.79 13.06 15.38
CA ASP A 6 18.87 13.63 16.18
C ASP A 6 19.06 12.78 17.44
N LEU A 7 20.11 11.96 17.47
CA LEU A 7 20.49 11.14 18.62
C LEU A 7 21.68 11.76 19.37
N THR A 8 22.05 13.01 19.09
CA THR A 8 23.25 13.66 19.65
C THR A 8 23.19 13.85 21.17
N ALA A 9 21.98 13.88 21.74
CA ALA A 9 21.76 13.94 23.17
C ALA A 9 21.92 12.59 23.89
N VAL A 10 21.85 11.47 23.17
CA VAL A 10 21.97 10.12 23.72
C VAL A 10 23.45 9.75 23.91
N GLN A 11 23.82 9.16 25.04
CA GLN A 11 25.21 8.88 25.32
C GLN A 11 25.69 7.60 24.62
N PRO A 12 26.92 7.57 24.08
CA PRO A 12 27.50 6.34 23.54
C PRO A 12 27.46 5.18 24.53
N GLY A 13 26.86 4.06 24.12
CA GLY A 13 26.66 2.87 24.94
C GLY A 13 25.30 2.78 25.64
N ASP A 14 24.46 3.83 25.58
CA ASP A 14 23.05 3.72 25.93
C ASP A 14 22.30 2.92 24.84
N SER A 15 21.24 2.22 25.24
CA SER A 15 20.41 1.47 24.32
C SER A 15 19.45 2.40 23.58
N ILE A 16 19.41 2.29 22.26
CA ILE A 16 18.46 2.98 21.39
C ILE A 16 17.76 1.92 20.56
N GLU A 17 16.45 1.81 20.72
CA GLU A 17 15.60 0.91 19.96
C GLU A 17 14.57 1.74 19.20
N MET A 18 14.42 1.45 17.92
CA MET A 18 13.32 1.94 17.11
C MET A 18 12.31 0.83 16.93
N GLU A 19 11.07 1.07 17.36
CA GLU A 19 9.94 0.19 17.09
C GLU A 19 9.12 0.75 15.91
N ILE A 20 8.63 -0.14 15.05
CA ILE A 20 7.74 0.22 13.94
C ILE A 20 6.65 -0.86 13.83
N ALA A 21 5.38 -0.47 13.76
CA ALA A 21 4.33 -1.39 13.35
C ALA A 21 4.36 -1.58 11.83
N MET A 22 4.31 -2.83 11.39
CA MET A 22 4.38 -3.19 9.98
C MET A 22 3.32 -4.22 9.63
N TRP A 23 2.71 -4.07 8.46
CA TRP A 23 1.95 -5.11 7.78
C TRP A 23 2.51 -5.25 6.38
N PHE A 24 2.80 -6.46 5.94
CA PHE A 24 3.28 -6.67 4.57
C PHE A 24 2.73 -7.96 3.96
N ASN A 25 2.45 -7.89 2.67
CA ASN A 25 2.29 -9.02 1.77
C ASN A 25 3.06 -8.67 0.50
N ILE A 26 4.25 -9.25 0.38
CA ILE A 26 5.26 -8.95 -0.63
C ILE A 26 5.52 -10.25 -1.42
N GLU A 27 5.71 -10.16 -2.74
CA GLU A 27 5.97 -11.36 -3.55
C GLU A 27 7.19 -12.11 -2.99
N THR A 28 6.94 -13.34 -2.55
CA THR A 28 7.94 -14.18 -1.91
C THR A 28 9.14 -14.38 -2.81
N ASP A 29 10.31 -14.07 -2.27
CA ASP A 29 11.63 -14.25 -2.88
C ASP A 29 11.93 -13.37 -4.11
N TYR A 30 11.02 -12.53 -4.61
CA TYR A 30 11.26 -11.66 -5.77
C TYR A 30 11.27 -10.18 -5.39
N ASP A 31 10.31 -9.78 -4.58
CA ASP A 31 10.18 -8.44 -4.04
C ASP A 31 10.69 -8.38 -2.60
N TYR A 32 11.24 -7.23 -2.22
CA TYR A 32 11.88 -7.06 -0.92
C TYR A 32 11.68 -5.67 -0.31
N GLY A 33 11.34 -5.66 0.98
CA GLY A 33 11.35 -4.49 1.84
C GLY A 33 12.60 -4.45 2.71
N TYR A 34 13.20 -3.28 2.87
CA TYR A 34 14.40 -3.04 3.68
C TYR A 34 14.19 -1.87 4.62
N VAL A 35 14.69 -2.00 5.85
CA VAL A 35 14.95 -0.86 6.74
C VAL A 35 16.44 -0.61 6.73
N VAL A 36 16.83 0.62 6.43
CA VAL A 36 18.23 1.01 6.29
C VAL A 36 18.53 2.28 7.10
N VAL A 37 19.76 2.40 7.55
CA VAL A 37 20.25 3.54 8.34
C VAL A 37 21.52 4.14 7.74
N SER A 38 21.72 5.43 7.91
CA SER A 38 22.89 6.15 7.42
C SER A 38 23.23 7.35 8.32
N SER A 39 24.52 7.58 8.61
CA SER A 39 24.98 8.81 9.28
C SER A 39 25.30 9.95 8.30
N ASP A 40 25.34 9.69 6.99
CA ASP A 40 25.73 10.68 5.96
C ASP A 40 24.69 10.88 4.85
N GLY A 41 23.64 10.06 4.82
CA GLY A 41 22.60 10.05 3.77
C GLY A 41 23.05 9.44 2.44
N GLU A 42 24.31 9.01 2.33
CA GLU A 42 24.91 8.48 1.10
C GLU A 42 25.18 6.97 1.20
N LYS A 43 25.70 6.52 2.34
CA LYS A 43 26.01 5.12 2.62
C LYS A 43 25.00 4.55 3.59
N TRP A 44 24.37 3.47 3.17
CA TRP A 44 23.26 2.87 3.89
C TRP A 44 23.64 1.47 4.36
N THR A 45 23.31 1.19 5.62
CA THR A 45 23.43 -0.13 6.24
C THR A 45 22.05 -0.71 6.43
N ILE A 46 21.85 -1.96 6.02
CA ILE A 46 20.60 -2.69 6.26
C ILE A 46 20.51 -3.06 7.74
N LEU A 47 19.38 -2.76 8.36
CA LEU A 47 19.07 -3.14 9.74
C LEU A 47 18.27 -4.46 9.73
N PRO A 48 18.76 -5.52 10.41
CA PRO A 48 18.02 -6.76 10.50
C PRO A 48 16.78 -6.59 11.39
N GLY A 49 15.66 -7.15 10.95
CA GLY A 49 14.42 -7.23 11.71
C GLY A 49 14.19 -8.64 12.28
N GLN A 50 13.12 -8.80 13.06
CA GLN A 50 12.71 -10.10 13.58
C GLN A 50 12.16 -11.02 12.48
N GLN A 51 11.52 -10.45 11.45
CA GLN A 51 10.97 -11.20 10.31
C GLN A 51 11.75 -11.05 9.00
N THR A 52 12.95 -10.47 9.03
CA THR A 52 13.81 -10.44 7.84
C THR A 52 14.45 -11.81 7.57
N THR A 53 14.76 -12.08 6.30
CA THR A 53 15.56 -13.23 5.88
C THR A 53 16.74 -12.79 5.01
N THR A 54 17.79 -13.61 4.98
CA THR A 54 18.93 -13.48 4.04
C THR A 54 18.86 -14.52 2.91
N ASP A 55 17.81 -15.35 2.91
CA ASP A 55 17.54 -16.26 1.80
C ASP A 55 17.31 -15.44 0.52
N ASN A 56 17.99 -15.83 -0.55
CA ASN A 56 17.95 -15.12 -1.82
C ASN A 56 17.94 -16.11 -3.00
N PRO A 57 16.88 -16.92 -3.15
CA PRO A 57 16.85 -17.95 -4.18
C PRO A 57 16.68 -17.37 -5.59
N SER A 58 16.08 -16.18 -5.74
CA SER A 58 15.98 -15.47 -7.02
C SER A 58 17.27 -14.73 -7.41
N GLY A 59 18.07 -14.31 -6.43
CA GLY A 59 19.22 -13.41 -6.62
C GLY A 59 18.86 -11.93 -6.51
N ASN A 60 17.61 -11.57 -6.20
CA ASN A 60 17.13 -10.18 -6.14
C ASN A 60 17.35 -9.49 -4.78
N SER A 61 17.60 -10.23 -3.69
CA SER A 61 17.82 -9.64 -2.37
C SER A 61 19.21 -9.00 -2.20
N PHE A 62 19.27 -7.88 -1.48
CA PHE A 62 20.51 -7.18 -1.11
C PHE A 62 21.01 -7.48 0.31
N GLY A 63 20.26 -8.23 1.13
CA GLY A 63 20.62 -8.51 2.52
C GLY A 63 19.44 -8.96 3.38
N ASP A 64 19.44 -8.61 4.67
CA ASP A 64 18.31 -8.83 5.57
C ASP A 64 17.08 -8.06 5.07
N ALA A 65 16.07 -8.80 4.62
CA ALA A 65 14.93 -8.21 3.93
C ALA A 65 13.61 -8.85 4.34
N TYR A 66 12.54 -8.06 4.30
CA TYR A 66 11.16 -8.53 4.36
C TYR A 66 10.72 -8.99 2.97
N THR A 67 10.20 -10.21 2.91
CA THR A 67 9.56 -10.80 1.72
C THR A 67 8.47 -11.76 2.23
N ASP A 68 7.55 -12.19 1.36
CA ASP A 68 6.36 -12.95 1.76
C ASP A 68 5.42 -12.10 2.66
N VAL A 69 4.64 -12.74 3.52
CA VAL A 69 3.65 -12.11 4.41
C VAL A 69 4.20 -11.86 5.81
N SER A 70 3.72 -10.80 6.48
CA SER A 70 3.99 -10.53 7.90
C SER A 70 3.28 -11.57 8.78
N ARG A 71 4.03 -12.46 9.42
CA ARG A 71 3.45 -13.65 10.07
C ARG A 71 3.09 -13.40 11.52
N GLY A 72 1.83 -13.66 11.86
CA GLY A 72 1.35 -13.89 13.22
C GLY A 72 0.99 -15.37 13.46
N SER A 73 0.14 -15.63 14.45
CA SER A 73 -0.29 -17.00 14.80
C SER A 73 -1.36 -17.61 13.87
N GLY A 74 -1.77 -16.90 12.80
CA GLY A 74 -2.99 -17.20 12.02
C GLY A 74 -2.82 -17.42 10.51
N GLY A 75 -1.61 -17.42 9.97
CA GLY A 75 -1.33 -17.71 8.55
C GLY A 75 -1.69 -16.61 7.54
N ALA A 76 -2.64 -15.73 7.86
CA ALA A 76 -2.85 -14.48 7.13
C ALA A 76 -1.86 -13.39 7.60
N PRO A 77 -1.51 -12.41 6.73
CA PRO A 77 -0.70 -11.27 7.12
C PRO A 77 -1.39 -10.47 8.24
N VAL A 78 -0.63 -10.13 9.28
CA VAL A 78 -1.10 -9.31 10.41
C VAL A 78 -0.15 -8.14 10.66
N TRP A 79 -0.64 -7.12 11.35
CA TRP A 79 0.24 -6.09 11.90
C TRP A 79 1.14 -6.73 12.95
N ILE A 80 2.44 -6.51 12.80
CA ILE A 80 3.49 -6.92 13.74
C ILE A 80 4.27 -5.69 14.15
N THR A 81 4.94 -5.75 15.30
CA THR A 81 5.91 -4.73 15.68
C THR A 81 7.31 -5.29 15.45
N GLU A 82 8.09 -4.57 14.65
CA GLU A 82 9.50 -4.83 14.43
C GLU A 82 10.34 -3.84 15.24
N SER A 83 11.44 -4.31 15.79
CA SER A 83 12.37 -3.52 16.59
C SER A 83 13.77 -3.53 15.99
N PHE A 84 14.40 -2.36 15.89
CA PHE A 84 15.74 -2.20 15.32
C PHE A 84 16.67 -1.53 16.33
N ASP A 85 17.83 -2.14 16.54
CA ASP A 85 18.87 -1.58 17.40
C ASP A 85 19.61 -0.45 16.67
N LEU A 86 19.55 0.75 17.23
CA LEU A 86 20.25 1.95 16.75
C LEU A 86 21.35 2.40 17.73
N SER A 87 21.69 1.58 18.73
CA SER A 87 22.61 1.96 19.81
C SER A 87 24.02 2.32 19.31
N GLU A 88 24.44 1.77 18.17
CA GLU A 88 25.71 2.12 17.51
C GLU A 88 25.77 3.60 17.09
N TYR A 89 24.61 4.23 16.88
CA TYR A 89 24.48 5.61 16.40
C TYR A 89 24.23 6.64 17.52
N ALA A 90 24.33 6.23 18.78
CA ALA A 90 24.19 7.13 19.92
C ALA A 90 25.22 8.28 19.85
N GLY A 91 24.75 9.52 19.95
CA GLY A 91 25.59 10.71 19.83
C GLY A 91 25.70 11.28 18.41
N GLU A 92 24.99 10.72 17.44
CA GLU A 92 25.01 11.17 16.03
C GLU A 92 23.64 11.68 15.56
N GLU A 93 23.63 12.39 14.42
CA GLU A 93 22.42 12.53 13.62
C GLU A 93 22.41 11.42 12.56
N ILE A 94 21.27 10.75 12.39
CA ILE A 94 21.13 9.66 11.43
C ILE A 94 19.91 9.84 10.55
N TYR A 95 19.92 9.16 9.40
CA TYR A 95 18.77 8.94 8.55
C TYR A 95 18.34 7.50 8.68
N VAL A 96 17.04 7.27 8.83
CA VAL A 96 16.40 5.97 8.66
C VAL A 96 15.55 6.02 7.40
N ARG A 97 15.57 4.93 6.63
CA ARG A 97 14.76 4.79 5.43
C ARG A 97 14.16 3.40 5.31
N LEU A 98 12.92 3.37 4.84
CA LEU A 98 12.22 2.18 4.39
C LEU A 98 12.21 2.16 2.86
N GLU A 99 12.79 1.12 2.27
CA GLU A 99 12.91 0.92 0.83
C GLU A 99 12.14 -0.32 0.41
N TYR A 100 11.30 -0.20 -0.61
CA TYR A 100 10.58 -1.31 -1.20
C TYR A 100 11.01 -1.45 -2.66
N VAL A 101 11.57 -2.61 -3.00
CA VAL A 101 12.15 -2.90 -4.31
C VAL A 101 11.41 -4.08 -4.91
N THR A 102 10.83 -3.88 -6.09
CA THR A 102 10.03 -4.89 -6.78
C THR A 102 10.65 -5.32 -8.09
N ASP A 103 10.28 -6.50 -8.57
CA ASP A 103 10.57 -6.94 -9.93
C ASP A 103 9.53 -6.42 -10.95
N GLU A 104 9.60 -6.88 -12.20
CA GLU A 104 8.70 -6.46 -13.28
C GLU A 104 7.38 -7.24 -13.43
N ALA A 105 7.10 -8.23 -12.57
CA ALA A 105 6.11 -9.27 -12.84
C ALA A 105 4.88 -9.22 -11.92
N VAL A 106 4.95 -9.81 -10.73
CA VAL A 106 3.80 -9.96 -9.84
C VAL A 106 3.81 -8.82 -8.83
N ASN A 107 2.62 -8.35 -8.46
CA ASN A 107 2.48 -7.31 -7.45
C ASN A 107 1.48 -7.81 -6.41
N GLU A 108 1.95 -7.89 -5.17
CA GLU A 108 1.12 -8.15 -4.00
C GLU A 108 0.66 -6.80 -3.38
N PRO A 109 -0.24 -6.78 -2.37
CA PRO A 109 -0.71 -5.56 -1.73
C PRO A 109 0.40 -4.63 -1.20
N GLY A 110 1.61 -5.15 -0.96
CA GLY A 110 2.80 -4.37 -0.65
C GLY A 110 3.05 -4.25 0.86
N TRP A 111 3.53 -3.08 1.27
CA TRP A 111 4.02 -2.83 2.62
C TRP A 111 3.39 -1.57 3.22
N PHE A 112 2.87 -1.71 4.43
CA PHE A 112 2.27 -0.66 5.24
C PHE A 112 3.04 -0.54 6.55
N VAL A 113 3.25 0.69 6.99
CA VAL A 113 3.97 1.00 8.22
C VAL A 113 3.20 2.03 9.03
N ASP A 114 3.28 1.89 10.34
CA ASP A 114 2.57 2.70 11.31
C ASP A 114 3.33 2.73 12.65
N ASP A 115 2.88 3.54 13.61
CA ASP A 115 3.35 3.55 15.00
C ASP A 115 4.89 3.50 15.15
N VAL A 116 5.61 4.42 14.51
CA VAL A 116 7.07 4.52 14.67
C VAL A 116 7.39 5.15 16.03
N ARG A 117 8.25 4.51 16.83
CA ARG A 117 8.67 5.01 18.14
C ARG A 117 10.17 4.88 18.36
N ILE A 118 10.78 5.91 18.96
CA ILE A 118 12.15 5.86 19.49
C ILE A 118 12.12 6.49 20.88
N ASP A 119 12.01 5.66 21.92
CA ASP A 119 11.82 6.11 23.30
C ASP A 119 13.02 6.93 23.83
N ALA A 120 14.23 6.64 23.36
CA ALA A 120 15.46 7.33 23.79
C ALA A 120 15.46 8.84 23.49
N ILE A 121 14.61 9.29 22.57
CA ILE A 121 14.47 10.70 22.17
C ILE A 121 13.02 11.20 22.27
N ASP A 122 12.16 10.49 23.02
CA ASP A 122 10.74 10.80 23.17
C ASP A 122 10.01 10.99 21.82
N TYR A 123 10.39 10.21 20.79
CA TYR A 123 9.82 10.29 19.45
C TYR A 123 8.70 9.26 19.25
N ALA A 124 7.57 9.70 18.68
CA ALA A 124 6.48 8.85 18.23
C ALA A 124 5.75 9.47 17.02
N ALA A 125 5.39 8.64 16.04
CA ALA A 125 4.54 9.02 14.91
C ALA A 125 3.56 7.89 14.54
N ASP A 126 2.27 8.22 14.57
CA ASP A 126 1.13 7.36 14.19
C ASP A 126 0.52 7.75 12.82
N PHE A 127 1.11 8.76 12.16
CA PHE A 127 0.72 9.27 10.84
C PHE A 127 -0.72 9.81 10.70
N GLU A 128 -1.49 9.94 11.79
CA GLU A 128 -2.88 10.38 11.74
C GLU A 128 -3.01 11.90 11.49
N ASP A 129 -2.03 12.67 11.93
CA ASP A 129 -1.95 14.13 11.73
C ASP A 129 -1.04 14.53 10.55
N GLY A 130 -0.59 13.55 9.75
CA GLY A 130 0.24 13.73 8.58
C GLY A 130 1.63 13.06 8.68
N PRO A 131 2.57 13.38 7.79
CA PRO A 131 3.79 12.59 7.62
C PRO A 131 4.86 12.82 8.69
N ASP A 132 4.69 13.71 9.66
CA ASP A 132 5.67 13.99 10.74
C ASP A 132 7.13 14.15 10.27
N GLY A 133 7.32 14.90 9.17
CA GLY A 133 8.66 15.14 8.60
C GLY A 133 9.27 13.95 7.86
N TRP A 134 8.55 12.84 7.72
CA TRP A 134 8.93 11.76 6.82
C TRP A 134 8.79 12.21 5.37
N GLU A 135 9.90 12.10 4.65
CA GLU A 135 9.94 12.36 3.22
C GLU A 135 9.43 11.14 2.48
N SER A 136 8.31 11.34 1.80
CA SER A 136 7.76 10.34 0.91
C SER A 136 8.44 10.42 -0.45
N GLU A 137 9.15 9.35 -0.81
CA GLU A 137 9.70 9.09 -2.13
C GLU A 137 9.04 7.82 -2.66
N GLY A 138 7.75 7.91 -3.01
CA GLY A 138 6.93 6.81 -3.54
C GLY A 138 5.93 6.21 -2.56
N TRP A 139 6.01 6.55 -1.26
CA TRP A 139 5.06 6.09 -0.25
C TRP A 139 3.80 6.97 -0.25
N LEU A 140 2.67 6.44 0.22
CA LEU A 140 1.42 7.20 0.30
C LEU A 140 0.83 7.06 1.70
N LEU A 141 0.45 8.19 2.29
CA LEU A 141 -0.45 8.18 3.44
C LEU A 141 -1.82 7.70 2.98
N THR A 142 -2.35 6.69 3.65
CA THR A 142 -3.60 6.03 3.25
C THR A 142 -4.40 5.65 4.48
N ASN A 143 -5.72 5.78 4.37
CA ASN A 143 -6.67 5.26 5.35
C ASN A 143 -7.19 3.86 4.97
N GLY A 144 -6.48 3.18 4.04
CA GLY A 144 -6.86 1.88 3.51
C GLY A 144 -8.04 1.90 2.53
N GLN A 145 -8.52 3.08 2.12
CA GLN A 145 -9.62 3.20 1.16
C GLN A 145 -9.11 3.69 -0.20
N LEU A 146 -9.22 2.82 -1.21
CA LEU A 146 -9.04 3.21 -2.60
C LEU A 146 -10.36 3.72 -3.17
N THR A 147 -10.32 4.89 -3.82
CA THR A 147 -11.50 5.42 -4.50
C THR A 147 -11.85 4.52 -5.68
N GLN A 148 -13.04 3.90 -5.63
CA GLN A 148 -13.57 3.09 -6.71
C GLN A 148 -14.40 3.94 -7.66
N GLY A 149 -13.82 4.27 -8.82
CA GLY A 149 -14.57 4.85 -9.94
C GLY A 149 -15.39 3.79 -10.68
N TRP A 150 -16.43 4.22 -11.39
CA TRP A 150 -17.29 3.32 -12.18
C TRP A 150 -17.52 3.87 -13.58
N LEU A 151 -17.39 2.99 -14.57
CA LEU A 151 -17.89 3.21 -15.92
C LEU A 151 -19.19 2.42 -16.08
N VAL A 152 -20.29 3.12 -16.27
CA VAL A 152 -21.55 2.51 -16.65
C VAL A 152 -21.84 2.81 -18.12
N GLN A 153 -22.18 1.77 -18.88
CA GLN A 153 -22.55 1.88 -20.29
C GLN A 153 -23.88 1.19 -20.55
N VAL A 154 -24.76 1.88 -21.29
CA VAL A 154 -25.99 1.28 -21.83
C VAL A 154 -25.81 1.12 -23.33
N LEU A 155 -25.75 -0.12 -23.78
CA LEU A 155 -25.71 -0.47 -25.19
C LEU A 155 -27.14 -0.73 -25.63
N GLU A 156 -27.65 0.06 -26.56
CA GLU A 156 -28.99 -0.09 -27.10
C GLU A 156 -28.90 -0.83 -28.44
N LEU A 157 -29.73 -1.84 -28.62
CA LEU A 157 -29.76 -2.68 -29.81
C LEU A 157 -31.13 -2.64 -30.46
N GLU A 158 -31.14 -2.66 -31.79
CA GLU A 158 -32.35 -2.82 -32.59
C GLU A 158 -32.16 -4.02 -33.52
N ASN A 159 -33.03 -5.03 -33.39
CA ASN A 159 -32.93 -6.31 -34.09
C ASN A 159 -31.53 -6.95 -33.96
N ASN A 160 -30.98 -6.92 -32.74
CA ASN A 160 -29.63 -7.38 -32.38
C ASN A 160 -28.47 -6.61 -33.01
N ILE A 161 -28.71 -5.44 -33.59
CA ILE A 161 -27.67 -4.55 -34.11
C ILE A 161 -27.50 -3.39 -33.12
N LEU A 162 -26.26 -3.14 -32.68
CA LEU A 162 -25.95 -2.01 -31.81
C LEU A 162 -26.31 -0.70 -32.54
N SER A 163 -27.20 0.08 -31.96
CA SER A 163 -27.68 1.34 -32.51
C SER A 163 -27.18 2.56 -31.74
N ALA A 164 -26.93 2.43 -30.43
CA ALA A 164 -26.37 3.49 -29.60
C ALA A 164 -25.59 2.96 -28.40
N VAL A 165 -24.68 3.78 -27.88
CA VAL A 165 -24.00 3.56 -26.60
C VAL A 165 -24.13 4.85 -25.78
N ARG A 166 -24.75 4.77 -24.60
CA ARG A 166 -24.78 5.84 -23.62
C ARG A 166 -23.82 5.55 -22.48
N ARG A 167 -23.25 6.61 -21.89
CA ARG A 167 -22.39 6.53 -20.70
C ARG A 167 -22.95 7.45 -19.63
N PRO A 168 -23.93 6.98 -18.83
CA PRO A 168 -24.45 7.76 -17.71
C PRO A 168 -23.34 8.13 -16.74
N GLU A 169 -23.45 9.32 -16.16
CA GLU A 169 -22.54 9.76 -15.10
C GLU A 169 -22.81 8.95 -13.83
N VAL A 170 -21.74 8.58 -13.14
CA VAL A 170 -21.79 7.97 -11.82
C VAL A 170 -21.28 9.02 -10.83
N ASP A 171 -22.03 9.25 -9.76
CA ASP A 171 -21.67 10.25 -8.78
C ASP A 171 -20.45 9.84 -7.93
N ALA A 172 -19.97 10.76 -7.09
CA ALA A 172 -18.82 10.54 -6.23
C ALA A 172 -19.01 9.42 -5.18
N ASN A 173 -20.25 9.00 -4.93
CA ASN A 173 -20.58 7.89 -4.02
C ASN A 173 -20.73 6.56 -4.79
N GLY A 174 -20.51 6.55 -6.10
CA GLY A 174 -20.65 5.34 -6.92
C GLY A 174 -22.09 5.04 -7.34
N HIS A 175 -23.01 6.01 -7.26
CA HIS A 175 -24.41 5.80 -7.63
C HIS A 175 -24.76 6.38 -9.02
N ALA A 176 -25.63 5.67 -9.74
CA ALA A 176 -26.23 6.14 -10.99
C ALA A 176 -27.68 5.67 -11.09
N THR A 177 -28.55 6.52 -11.64
CA THR A 177 -29.92 6.16 -12.03
C THR A 177 -30.06 6.37 -13.52
N ILE A 178 -30.61 5.37 -14.21
CA ILE A 178 -30.57 5.30 -15.67
C ILE A 178 -31.94 4.97 -16.20
N ASP A 179 -32.55 5.92 -16.90
CA ASP A 179 -33.78 5.66 -17.64
C ASP A 179 -33.47 4.94 -18.95
N VAL A 180 -34.14 3.80 -19.16
CA VAL A 180 -34.11 3.03 -20.40
C VAL A 180 -35.55 2.87 -20.91
N THR A 181 -35.85 3.52 -22.03
CA THR A 181 -37.22 3.60 -22.58
C THR A 181 -37.33 2.92 -23.93
N GLY A 182 -38.53 2.50 -24.31
CA GLY A 182 -38.81 2.02 -25.67
C GLY A 182 -38.26 0.61 -25.97
N LEU A 183 -38.05 -0.19 -24.93
CA LEU A 183 -37.71 -1.61 -25.06
C LEU A 183 -38.90 -2.41 -25.62
N GLY A 184 -38.61 -3.50 -26.33
CA GLY A 184 -39.60 -4.32 -27.04
C GLY A 184 -39.65 -4.04 -28.55
N GLY A 185 -40.42 -4.83 -29.29
CA GLY A 185 -40.52 -4.68 -30.76
C GLY A 185 -39.19 -4.83 -31.51
N GLY A 186 -38.27 -5.63 -30.98
CA GLY A 186 -36.91 -5.80 -31.52
C GLY A 186 -35.85 -4.90 -30.86
N LYS A 187 -36.24 -3.96 -29.99
CA LYS A 187 -35.32 -3.11 -29.23
C LYS A 187 -34.97 -3.73 -27.87
N THR A 188 -33.68 -3.83 -27.59
CA THR A 188 -33.15 -4.34 -26.31
C THR A 188 -32.04 -3.42 -25.80
N ALA A 189 -31.67 -3.59 -24.53
CA ALA A 189 -30.53 -2.90 -23.94
C ALA A 189 -29.65 -3.88 -23.17
N VAL A 190 -28.34 -3.62 -23.17
CA VAL A 190 -27.34 -4.29 -22.34
C VAL A 190 -26.72 -3.25 -21.43
N LEU A 191 -26.74 -3.52 -20.13
CA LEU A 191 -26.04 -2.72 -19.12
C LEU A 191 -24.67 -3.35 -18.88
N ALA A 192 -23.60 -2.59 -19.13
CA ALA A 192 -22.24 -2.95 -18.78
C ALA A 192 -21.75 -2.04 -17.65
N ILE A 193 -21.26 -2.65 -16.58
CA ILE A 193 -20.73 -1.95 -15.40
C ILE A 193 -19.27 -2.39 -15.25
N SER A 194 -18.36 -1.43 -15.13
CA SER A 194 -16.94 -1.70 -14.98
C SER A 194 -16.35 -0.85 -13.87
N GLY A 195 -15.60 -1.48 -12.97
CA GLY A 195 -14.78 -0.76 -12.00
C GLY A 195 -13.60 -0.07 -12.71
N LEU A 196 -13.23 1.11 -12.23
CA LEU A 196 -12.16 1.93 -12.77
C LEU A 196 -11.06 2.28 -11.75
N ALA A 197 -11.07 1.65 -10.57
CA ALA A 197 -9.96 1.81 -9.62
C ALA A 197 -8.65 1.46 -10.34
N PRO A 198 -7.68 2.40 -10.40
CA PRO A 198 -6.46 2.19 -11.15
C PRO A 198 -5.62 1.11 -10.48
N VAL A 199 -5.02 0.23 -11.29
CA VAL A 199 -3.97 -0.71 -10.88
C VAL A 199 -4.39 -1.63 -9.72
N THR A 200 -5.68 -1.95 -9.60
CA THR A 200 -6.17 -2.94 -8.64
C THR A 200 -6.51 -4.26 -9.32
N THR A 201 -6.18 -5.37 -8.65
CA THR A 201 -6.61 -6.73 -9.00
C THR A 201 -7.84 -7.16 -8.18
N GLU A 202 -8.30 -6.30 -7.27
CA GLU A 202 -9.43 -6.58 -6.40
C GLU A 202 -10.77 -6.56 -7.14
N THR A 203 -11.70 -7.39 -6.69
CA THR A 203 -13.03 -7.47 -7.29
C THR A 203 -13.85 -6.22 -6.95
N ALA A 204 -14.24 -5.47 -7.98
CA ALA A 204 -15.15 -4.34 -7.83
C ALA A 204 -16.60 -4.82 -7.62
N ASN A 205 -17.06 -4.80 -6.37
CA ASN A 205 -18.41 -5.21 -5.99
C ASN A 205 -19.45 -4.12 -6.34
N TYR A 206 -20.56 -4.50 -6.98
CA TYR A 206 -21.68 -3.60 -7.28
C TYR A 206 -23.02 -4.30 -7.06
N SER A 207 -24.09 -3.50 -6.96
CA SER A 207 -25.46 -3.98 -7.00
C SER A 207 -26.27 -3.11 -7.96
N PHE A 208 -27.32 -3.68 -8.55
CA PHE A 208 -28.26 -2.93 -9.38
C PHE A 208 -29.68 -3.47 -9.16
N GLU A 209 -30.64 -2.59 -9.37
CA GLU A 209 -32.07 -2.91 -9.34
C GLU A 209 -32.73 -2.41 -10.62
N ILE A 210 -33.71 -3.16 -11.12
CA ILE A 210 -34.52 -2.78 -12.27
C ILE A 210 -35.95 -2.61 -11.82
N GLU A 211 -36.45 -1.38 -11.87
CA GLU A 211 -37.86 -1.06 -11.66
C GLU A 211 -38.56 -0.91 -13.02
N THR A 212 -39.64 -1.66 -13.26
CA THR A 212 -40.54 -1.42 -14.38
C THR A 212 -41.57 -0.37 -14.01
N ARG A 213 -41.61 0.72 -14.76
CA ARG A 213 -42.59 1.82 -14.62
C ARG A 213 -43.53 1.87 -15.81
#